data_AF-A0A448L265-F1
#
_entry.id   AF-A0A448L265-F1
#
_cell.length_a   1.000
_cell.length_b   1.000
_cell.length_c   1.000
_cell.angle_alpha   90.00
_cell.angle_beta   90.00
_cell.angle_gamma   90.00
#
_symmetry.space_group_name_H-M   'P 1'
#
loop_
_entity.id
_entity.type
_entity.pdbx_description
1 polymer ?
#
loop_
_entity_poly.entity_id
_entity_poly.type
_entity_poly.pdbx_seq_one_letter_code
_entity_poly.pdbx_strand_id
1 'polypeptide(L)'
;MNIRDIFSSLRGRDNDHILRTPYGTFNLAKDDEKARVKHVIMQLQQTTDALTRKDIADWRRAWQAAINIDNPNRSPLYDIYRDTDADGHLSGCIRQREGFVMAKSFKIVDDKGEDKPELLDYFDHAWFKDFCQYVLDSRYWGHSLIELGDIIGTGTAAMTYDCVRLIPRKHVIPEYSRVIMQLGQDWRAGIDYHSPAVAPSLIEAGKPYDLGLLLKATLHTIPKKNMLAFWDTFGEIFGMPMRIAKTSSRDKKEIDRLHRMLIDAGASQTAVMPLDTELEFVESTKADAYHVYNERVSRANSEISKLIIGQTMTIEDGSSLSQSQTHLQVLQNLVEGDADMLRDVINNQLLPRMVAHKFPLAGCRFDWNDAIDYTPEQQVAYESMIADRYDVDPAYFAEKYAMPVGERRNPTLTLPQGEGEETGGKKKMSWNSPSPWGRAGEGSSFFD
;
A
#
# COMPACT_ATOMS: atom_id res chain seq x y z
N MET A 1 70.47 -38.49 11.65
CA MET A 1 69.09 -37.98 11.67
C MET A 1 68.85 -37.25 10.36
N ASN A 2 67.98 -37.74 9.48
CA ASN A 2 67.75 -37.13 8.18
C ASN A 2 66.32 -36.59 8.11
N ILE A 3 66.21 -35.27 7.97
CA ILE A 3 64.99 -34.44 8.02
C ILE A 3 64.09 -34.61 6.77
N ARG A 4 64.50 -35.45 5.80
CA ARG A 4 63.73 -35.71 4.57
C ARG A 4 62.51 -36.62 4.76
N ASP A 5 62.45 -37.43 5.82
CA ASP A 5 61.34 -38.39 6.02
C ASP A 5 60.13 -37.79 6.76
N ILE A 6 60.24 -36.57 7.28
CA ILE A 6 59.12 -35.86 7.92
C ILE A 6 58.29 -35.06 6.88
N PHE A 7 58.88 -34.74 5.73
CA PHE A 7 58.21 -33.98 4.67
C PHE A 7 57.52 -34.83 3.60
N SER A 8 57.51 -36.17 3.73
CA SER A 8 56.87 -37.07 2.76
C SER A 8 55.44 -37.50 3.13
N SER A 9 54.99 -37.32 4.38
CA SER A 9 53.64 -37.73 4.83
C SER A 9 52.55 -36.64 4.72
N LEU A 10 52.91 -35.41 4.33
CA LEU A 10 51.97 -34.27 4.20
C LEU A 10 51.46 -34.05 2.75
N ARG A 11 51.56 -35.06 1.87
CA ARG A 11 51.00 -35.00 0.52
C ARG A 11 50.16 -36.23 0.20
N GLY A 12 48.93 -36.27 0.73
CA GLY A 12 47.83 -37.10 0.24
C GLY A 12 46.55 -36.26 0.28
N ARG A 13 46.30 -35.47 -0.77
CA ARG A 13 45.33 -35.71 -1.87
C ARG A 13 43.88 -35.50 -1.47
N ASP A 14 43.38 -34.37 -1.97
CA ASP A 14 42.00 -33.98 -2.26
C ASP A 14 40.96 -35.11 -2.16
N ASN A 15 39.87 -34.85 -1.43
CA ASN A 15 38.52 -35.26 -1.84
C ASN A 15 37.42 -34.44 -1.11
N ASP A 16 36.79 -33.58 -1.91
CA ASP A 16 35.43 -33.00 -1.89
C ASP A 16 34.80 -32.40 -0.61
N HIS A 17 34.99 -31.08 -0.46
CA HIS A 17 34.06 -30.18 0.24
C HIS A 17 33.60 -29.03 -0.67
N ILE A 18 33.40 -29.31 -1.96
CA ILE A 18 33.27 -28.32 -3.04
C ILE A 18 31.82 -27.83 -3.25
N LEU A 19 31.54 -26.57 -2.92
CA LEU A 19 30.34 -25.78 -3.24
C LEU A 19 30.44 -25.19 -4.66
N ARG A 20 29.60 -25.62 -5.60
CA ARG A 20 29.53 -25.04 -6.95
C ARG A 20 28.39 -24.04 -7.03
N THR A 21 28.71 -22.78 -7.32
CA THR A 21 27.75 -21.69 -7.52
C THR A 21 28.00 -21.02 -8.88
N PRO A 22 27.07 -20.22 -9.41
CA PRO A 22 27.33 -19.34 -10.56
C PRO A 22 28.53 -18.40 -10.36
N TYR A 23 28.93 -18.18 -9.10
CA TYR A 23 30.03 -17.33 -8.68
C TYR A 23 31.35 -18.09 -8.42
N GLY A 24 31.39 -19.39 -8.75
CA GLY A 24 32.58 -20.22 -8.67
C GLY A 24 32.44 -21.43 -7.74
N THR A 25 33.54 -22.18 -7.62
CA THR A 25 33.61 -23.52 -7.02
C THR A 25 34.46 -23.49 -5.73
N PHE A 26 33.85 -23.48 -4.54
CA PHE A 26 34.48 -23.24 -3.23
C PHE A 26 34.59 -24.50 -2.38
N ASN A 27 35.79 -24.94 -1.97
CA ASN A 27 35.94 -26.04 -1.02
C ASN A 27 35.92 -25.59 0.46
N LEU A 28 34.80 -25.81 1.14
CA LEU A 28 34.51 -25.25 2.46
C LEU A 28 35.34 -25.85 3.62
N ALA A 29 36.15 -26.89 3.38
CA ALA A 29 37.02 -27.46 4.40
C ALA A 29 38.39 -26.77 4.52
N LYS A 30 38.76 -25.94 3.54
CA LYS A 30 39.98 -25.14 3.61
C LYS A 30 39.66 -23.78 4.22
N ASP A 31 40.42 -23.36 5.23
CA ASP A 31 40.25 -22.03 5.85
C ASP A 31 40.39 -20.89 4.83
N ASP A 32 41.21 -21.09 3.79
CA ASP A 32 41.37 -20.19 2.65
C ASP A 32 40.07 -20.00 1.84
N GLU A 33 39.24 -21.02 1.76
CA GLU A 33 38.00 -21.02 0.99
C GLU A 33 36.78 -20.61 1.84
N LYS A 34 36.81 -20.85 3.17
CA LYS A 34 35.95 -20.12 4.12
C LYS A 34 36.22 -18.62 4.06
N ALA A 35 37.49 -18.20 3.95
CA ALA A 35 37.86 -16.81 3.72
C ALA A 35 37.35 -16.31 2.35
N ARG A 36 37.34 -17.16 1.32
CA ARG A 36 36.80 -16.83 -0.01
C ARG A 36 35.28 -16.69 -0.02
N VAL A 37 34.52 -17.50 0.73
CA VAL A 37 33.07 -17.30 0.91
C VAL A 37 32.77 -16.02 1.67
N LYS A 38 33.51 -15.74 2.76
CA LYS A 38 33.44 -14.44 3.44
C LYS A 38 33.75 -13.30 2.49
N HIS A 39 34.75 -13.45 1.62
CA HIS A 39 35.09 -12.47 0.59
C HIS A 39 33.96 -12.27 -0.43
N VAL A 40 33.29 -13.33 -0.89
CA VAL A 40 32.13 -13.21 -1.80
C VAL A 40 30.97 -12.49 -1.13
N ILE A 41 30.62 -12.84 0.12
CA ILE A 41 29.58 -12.12 0.88
C ILE A 41 29.96 -10.66 1.05
N MET A 42 31.21 -10.37 1.44
CA MET A 42 31.70 -8.99 1.58
C MET A 42 31.68 -8.23 0.25
N GLN A 43 32.03 -8.88 -0.86
CA GLN A 43 32.00 -8.28 -2.19
C GLN A 43 30.56 -7.99 -2.64
N LEU A 44 29.63 -8.92 -2.41
CA LEU A 44 28.21 -8.72 -2.66
C LEU A 44 27.68 -7.55 -1.83
N GLN A 45 27.97 -7.53 -0.52
CA GLN A 45 27.59 -6.43 0.37
C GLN A 45 28.18 -5.09 -0.08
N GLN A 46 29.47 -5.04 -0.42
CA GLN A 46 30.13 -3.83 -0.94
C GLN A 46 29.51 -3.37 -2.26
N THR A 47 29.11 -4.31 -3.11
CA THR A 47 28.43 -4.00 -4.39
C THR A 47 27.05 -3.41 -4.13
N THR A 48 26.24 -4.04 -3.26
CA THR A 48 24.92 -3.53 -2.85
C THR A 48 25.02 -2.15 -2.19
N ASP A 49 26.00 -1.93 -1.31
CA ASP A 49 26.25 -0.64 -0.68
C ASP A 49 26.66 0.43 -1.71
N ALA A 50 27.51 0.07 -2.67
CA ALA A 50 27.93 0.96 -3.74
C ALA A 50 26.76 1.36 -4.66
N LEU A 51 25.91 0.40 -5.04
CA LEU A 51 24.70 0.64 -5.82
C LEU A 51 23.76 1.58 -5.06
N THR A 52 23.45 1.28 -3.81
CA THR A 52 22.57 2.11 -2.98
C THR A 52 23.09 3.54 -2.83
N ARG A 53 24.40 3.72 -2.61
CA ARG A 53 25.01 5.07 -2.55
C ARG A 53 24.90 5.82 -3.87
N LYS A 54 25.09 5.13 -4.99
CA LYS A 54 24.94 5.71 -6.33
C LYS A 54 23.51 6.15 -6.58
N ASP A 55 22.54 5.27 -6.33
CA ASP A 55 21.11 5.55 -6.57
C ASP A 55 20.61 6.70 -5.69
N ILE A 56 21.04 6.77 -4.42
CA ILE A 56 20.72 7.90 -3.53
C ILE A 56 21.38 9.21 -4.01
N ALA A 57 22.61 9.13 -4.56
CA ALA A 57 23.26 10.30 -5.15
C ALA A 57 22.55 10.77 -6.42
N ASP A 58 22.07 9.84 -7.25
CA ASP A 58 21.24 10.12 -8.43
C ASP A 58 19.91 10.77 -8.03
N TRP A 59 19.22 10.23 -7.02
CA TRP A 59 18.03 10.86 -6.43
C TRP A 59 18.31 12.27 -5.92
N ARG A 60 19.40 12.49 -5.18
CA ARG A 60 19.75 13.82 -4.67
C ARG A 60 20.03 14.81 -5.81
N ARG A 61 20.74 14.38 -6.85
CA ARG A 61 20.97 15.20 -8.05
C ARG A 61 19.67 15.53 -8.78
N ALA A 62 18.79 14.55 -8.95
CA ALA A 62 17.48 14.74 -9.57
C ALA A 62 16.61 15.73 -8.78
N TRP A 63 16.62 15.64 -7.45
CA TRP A 63 15.92 16.59 -6.59
C TRP A 63 16.49 18.01 -6.73
N GLN A 64 17.82 18.17 -6.71
CA GLN A 64 18.44 19.50 -6.90
C GLN A 64 18.13 20.09 -8.29
N ALA A 65 18.06 19.26 -9.34
CA ALA A 65 17.65 19.69 -10.67
C ALA A 65 16.17 20.11 -10.72
N ALA A 66 15.29 19.42 -9.98
CA ALA A 66 13.86 19.74 -9.92
C ALA A 66 13.57 21.09 -9.24
N ILE A 67 14.33 21.44 -8.18
CA ILE A 67 14.14 22.71 -7.44
C ILE A 67 14.93 23.89 -8.02
N ASN A 68 15.64 23.70 -9.13
CA ASN A 68 16.39 24.77 -9.76
C ASN A 68 15.42 25.84 -10.29
N ILE A 69 15.58 27.07 -9.81
CA ILE A 69 14.68 28.18 -10.15
C ILE A 69 14.85 28.60 -11.62
N ASP A 70 16.08 28.65 -12.14
CA ASP A 70 16.37 29.16 -13.48
C ASP A 70 15.99 28.16 -14.58
N ASN A 71 16.25 26.88 -14.30
CA ASN A 71 15.99 25.77 -15.22
C ASN A 71 15.48 24.54 -14.45
N PRO A 72 14.20 24.53 -14.02
CA PRO A 72 13.62 23.40 -13.30
C PRO A 72 13.53 22.19 -14.23
N ASN A 73 14.09 21.07 -13.81
CA ASN A 73 14.03 19.82 -14.55
C ASN A 73 13.62 18.65 -13.66
N ARG A 74 12.34 18.28 -13.76
CA ARG A 74 11.74 17.15 -13.02
C ARG A 74 11.88 15.82 -13.74
N SER A 75 12.36 15.77 -14.99
CA SER A 75 12.40 14.53 -15.77
C SER A 75 13.19 13.40 -15.09
N PRO A 76 14.43 13.62 -14.58
CA PRO A 76 15.17 12.57 -13.89
C PRO A 76 14.46 12.10 -12.61
N LEU A 77 13.75 13.00 -11.94
CA LEU A 77 13.01 12.69 -10.73
C LEU A 77 11.80 11.80 -11.05
N TYR A 78 11.07 12.09 -12.13
CA TYR A 78 9.97 11.25 -12.59
C TYR A 78 10.39 9.86 -13.05
N ASP A 79 11.60 9.70 -13.60
CA ASP A 79 12.17 8.38 -13.89
C ASP A 79 12.39 7.55 -12.61
N ILE A 80 12.90 8.19 -11.56
CA ILE A 80 13.08 7.55 -10.25
C ILE A 80 11.73 7.24 -9.59
N TYR A 81 10.73 8.12 -9.75
CA TYR A 81 9.39 7.89 -9.23
C TYR A 81 8.72 6.69 -9.88
N ARG A 82 8.92 6.48 -11.17
CA ARG A 82 8.39 5.29 -11.86
C ARG A 82 8.97 3.99 -11.30
N ASP A 83 10.24 3.96 -10.95
CA ASP A 83 10.85 2.79 -10.27
C ASP A 83 10.37 2.66 -8.81
N THR A 84 10.16 3.79 -8.14
CA THR A 84 9.64 3.85 -6.77
C THR A 84 8.22 3.31 -6.69
N ASP A 85 7.35 3.72 -7.62
CA ASP A 85 5.94 3.32 -7.71
C ASP A 85 5.74 1.83 -7.99
N ALA A 86 6.77 1.15 -8.53
CA ALA A 86 6.75 -0.30 -8.73
C ALA A 86 6.92 -1.11 -7.43
N ASP A 87 7.23 -0.46 -6.29
CA ASP A 87 7.30 -1.14 -5.00
C ASP A 87 5.90 -1.56 -4.53
N GLY A 88 5.66 -2.87 -4.44
CA GLY A 88 4.32 -3.40 -4.16
C GLY A 88 3.73 -2.97 -2.80
N HIS A 89 4.56 -2.68 -1.80
CA HIS A 89 4.06 -2.18 -0.50
C HIS A 89 3.59 -0.74 -0.63
N LEU A 90 4.38 0.10 -1.29
CA LEU A 90 4.01 1.48 -1.60
C LEU A 90 2.74 1.54 -2.46
N SER A 91 2.68 0.79 -3.56
CA SER A 91 1.49 0.77 -4.42
C SER A 91 0.26 0.30 -3.64
N GLY A 92 0.40 -0.69 -2.76
CA GLY A 92 -0.68 -1.14 -1.88
C GLY A 92 -1.20 -0.05 -0.94
N CYS A 93 -0.31 0.73 -0.33
CA CYS A 93 -0.67 1.86 0.52
C CYS A 93 -1.41 2.95 -0.26
N ILE A 94 -0.91 3.30 -1.45
CA ILE A 94 -1.52 4.32 -2.33
C ILE A 94 -2.92 3.88 -2.74
N ARG A 95 -3.08 2.64 -3.23
CA ARG A 95 -4.36 2.09 -3.68
C ARG A 95 -5.38 1.98 -2.56
N GLN A 96 -4.96 1.64 -1.34
CA GLN A 96 -5.87 1.61 -0.19
C GLN A 96 -6.44 3.01 0.07
N ARG A 97 -5.57 4.03 0.16
CA ARG A 97 -5.96 5.41 0.44
C ARG A 97 -6.86 6.00 -0.65
N GLU A 98 -6.47 5.83 -1.92
CA GLU A 98 -7.28 6.25 -3.07
C GLU A 98 -8.61 5.50 -3.14
N GLY A 99 -8.59 4.20 -2.87
CA GLY A 99 -9.79 3.35 -2.91
C GLY A 99 -10.88 3.84 -1.96
N PHE A 100 -10.53 4.34 -0.77
CA PHE A 100 -11.50 4.94 0.14
C PHE A 100 -12.13 6.23 -0.41
N VAL A 101 -11.37 7.07 -1.12
CA VAL A 101 -11.92 8.28 -1.75
C VAL A 101 -12.83 7.87 -2.93
N MET A 102 -12.35 6.95 -3.78
CA MET A 102 -13.09 6.48 -4.95
C MET A 102 -14.36 5.69 -4.59
N ALA A 103 -14.45 5.16 -3.38
CA ALA A 103 -15.64 4.48 -2.87
C ALA A 103 -16.71 5.44 -2.30
N LYS A 104 -16.37 6.71 -2.05
CA LYS A 104 -17.35 7.70 -1.55
C LYS A 104 -18.40 7.97 -2.62
N SER A 105 -19.66 7.93 -2.21
CA SER A 105 -20.77 8.42 -3.04
C SER A 105 -20.78 9.94 -3.03
N PHE A 106 -21.21 10.54 -4.14
CA PHE A 106 -21.28 11.98 -4.33
C PHE A 106 -22.64 12.36 -4.89
N LYS A 107 -22.95 13.65 -4.78
CA LYS A 107 -24.18 14.27 -5.27
C LYS A 107 -23.86 15.59 -5.97
N ILE A 108 -24.77 16.01 -6.85
CA ILE A 108 -24.71 17.33 -7.47
C ILE A 108 -25.83 18.15 -6.88
N VAL A 109 -25.49 19.24 -6.21
CA VAL A 109 -26.46 20.14 -5.58
C VAL A 109 -26.57 21.45 -6.35
N ASP A 110 -27.75 22.05 -6.36
CA ASP A 110 -27.95 23.40 -6.91
C ASP A 110 -27.54 24.51 -5.91
N ASP A 111 -27.69 25.77 -6.33
CA ASP A 111 -27.42 26.96 -5.49
C ASP A 111 -28.22 26.99 -4.18
N LYS A 112 -29.33 26.24 -4.08
CA LYS A 112 -30.15 26.12 -2.87
C LYS A 112 -29.77 24.91 -2.01
N GLY A 113 -28.85 24.08 -2.48
CA GLY A 113 -28.44 22.84 -1.81
C GLY A 113 -29.37 21.66 -2.07
N GLU A 114 -30.29 21.76 -3.03
CA GLU A 114 -31.16 20.64 -3.43
C GLU A 114 -30.40 19.69 -4.35
N ASP A 115 -30.51 18.39 -4.08
CA ASP A 115 -29.88 17.33 -4.90
C ASP A 115 -30.56 17.20 -6.27
N LYS A 116 -29.74 17.02 -7.31
CA LYS A 116 -30.15 16.86 -8.72
C LYS A 116 -29.62 15.53 -9.26
N PRO A 117 -30.29 14.40 -8.94
CA PRO A 117 -29.81 13.07 -9.32
C PRO A 117 -29.70 12.87 -10.84
N GLU A 118 -30.48 13.59 -11.64
CA GLU A 118 -30.42 13.57 -13.09
C GLU A 118 -29.08 14.05 -13.67
N LEU A 119 -28.33 14.87 -12.93
CA LEU A 119 -27.04 15.40 -13.36
C LEU A 119 -25.89 14.43 -13.08
N LEU A 120 -26.12 13.38 -12.28
CA LEU A 120 -25.11 12.36 -11.99
C LEU A 120 -24.76 11.52 -13.22
N ASP A 121 -25.67 11.36 -14.17
CA ASP A 121 -25.47 10.59 -15.41
C ASP A 121 -24.26 11.13 -16.21
N TYR A 122 -24.02 12.45 -16.18
CA TYR A 122 -22.85 13.06 -16.81
C TYR A 122 -21.50 12.62 -16.22
N PHE A 123 -21.50 12.14 -14.96
CA PHE A 123 -20.31 11.71 -14.24
C PHE A 123 -20.19 10.18 -14.16
N ASP A 124 -21.26 9.41 -14.43
CA ASP A 124 -21.22 7.94 -14.42
C ASP A 124 -20.62 7.37 -15.72
N HIS A 125 -19.39 7.80 -15.99
CA HIS A 125 -18.62 7.40 -17.15
C HIS A 125 -17.16 7.12 -16.77
N ALA A 126 -16.48 6.32 -17.59
CA ALA A 126 -15.08 5.94 -17.35
C ALA A 126 -14.15 7.16 -17.24
N TRP A 127 -14.37 8.20 -18.05
CA TRP A 127 -13.55 9.41 -18.07
C TRP A 127 -13.50 10.09 -16.69
N PHE A 128 -14.61 10.07 -15.93
CA PHE A 128 -14.66 10.74 -14.63
C PHE A 128 -13.86 9.96 -13.58
N LYS A 129 -13.90 8.63 -13.64
CA LYS A 129 -13.08 7.75 -12.78
C LYS A 129 -11.59 7.96 -13.06
N ASP A 130 -11.21 8.01 -14.35
CA ASP A 130 -9.83 8.31 -14.76
C ASP A 130 -9.39 9.73 -14.33
N PHE A 131 -10.29 10.70 -14.43
CA PHE A 131 -10.06 12.07 -13.98
C PHE A 131 -9.77 12.12 -12.49
N CYS A 132 -10.63 11.53 -11.65
CA CYS A 132 -10.45 11.46 -10.22
C CYS A 132 -9.12 10.81 -9.86
N GLN A 133 -8.75 9.72 -10.53
CA GLN A 133 -7.46 9.06 -10.35
C GLN A 133 -6.28 10.00 -10.67
N TYR A 134 -6.29 10.71 -11.80
CA TYR A 134 -5.20 11.64 -12.14
C TYR A 134 -5.06 12.82 -11.19
N VAL A 135 -6.19 13.28 -10.62
CA VAL A 135 -6.20 14.32 -9.58
C VAL A 135 -5.60 13.77 -8.28
N LEU A 136 -6.01 12.58 -7.83
CA LEU A 136 -5.46 11.93 -6.64
C LEU A 136 -3.95 11.64 -6.79
N ASP A 137 -3.53 11.16 -7.96
CA ASP A 137 -2.13 10.90 -8.31
C ASP A 137 -1.24 12.15 -8.11
N SER A 138 -1.80 13.36 -8.25
CA SER A 138 -1.04 14.61 -8.07
C SER A 138 -0.43 14.73 -6.67
N ARG A 139 -1.00 14.08 -5.64
CA ARG A 139 -0.43 14.05 -4.28
C ARG A 139 0.89 13.28 -4.22
N TYR A 140 1.01 12.22 -5.01
CA TYR A 140 2.17 11.34 -5.02
C TYR A 140 3.23 11.84 -6.00
N TRP A 141 2.81 12.28 -7.18
CA TRP A 141 3.68 12.76 -8.25
C TRP A 141 3.99 14.27 -8.18
N GLY A 142 3.26 15.03 -7.37
CA GLY A 142 3.42 16.47 -7.15
C GLY A 142 2.51 17.34 -8.01
N HIS A 143 2.44 17.05 -9.31
CA HIS A 143 1.62 17.79 -10.27
C HIS A 143 1.06 16.88 -11.35
N SER A 144 -0.18 17.15 -11.76
CA SER A 144 -0.85 16.51 -12.89
C SER A 144 -1.51 17.58 -13.75
N LEU A 145 -1.20 17.59 -15.05
CA LEU A 145 -1.92 18.38 -16.04
C LEU A 145 -2.79 17.44 -16.87
N ILE A 146 -4.11 17.64 -16.82
CA ILE A 146 -5.10 16.73 -17.37
C ILE A 146 -5.81 17.43 -18.53
N GLU A 147 -5.79 16.82 -19.70
CA GLU A 147 -6.55 17.24 -20.88
C GLU A 147 -7.92 16.58 -20.89
N LEU A 148 -8.95 17.40 -21.04
CA LEU A 148 -10.32 16.99 -21.34
C LEU A 148 -10.39 16.63 -22.83
N GLY A 149 -10.88 15.42 -23.11
CA GLY A 149 -11.03 14.95 -24.48
C GLY A 149 -12.20 15.60 -25.22
N ASP A 150 -12.50 15.04 -26.39
CA ASP A 150 -13.55 15.54 -27.26
C ASP A 150 -14.94 15.23 -26.69
N ILE A 151 -15.91 16.10 -26.96
CA ILE A 151 -17.29 15.94 -26.48
C ILE A 151 -18.08 15.10 -27.49
N ILE A 152 -18.67 14.01 -27.02
CA ILE A 152 -19.59 13.17 -27.77
C ILE A 152 -21.03 13.55 -27.41
N GLY A 153 -21.93 13.54 -28.39
CA GLY A 153 -23.37 13.73 -28.13
C GLY A 153 -23.78 15.17 -27.83
N THR A 154 -23.05 16.17 -28.36
CA THR A 154 -23.31 17.60 -28.11
C THR A 154 -24.77 17.97 -28.36
N GLY A 155 -25.43 18.59 -27.37
CA GLY A 155 -26.83 19.00 -27.46
C GLY A 155 -27.85 17.89 -27.19
N THR A 156 -27.40 16.70 -26.76
CA THR A 156 -28.27 15.61 -26.29
C THR A 156 -28.12 15.41 -24.78
N ALA A 157 -29.06 14.68 -24.18
CA ALA A 157 -29.01 14.32 -22.76
C ALA A 157 -27.84 13.36 -22.42
N ALA A 158 -27.22 12.73 -23.42
CA ALA A 158 -26.10 11.79 -23.25
C ALA A 158 -24.74 12.43 -23.55
N MET A 159 -24.61 13.75 -23.36
CA MET A 159 -23.37 14.46 -23.66
C MET A 159 -22.27 14.05 -22.69
N THR A 160 -21.09 13.67 -23.20
CA THR A 160 -20.01 13.15 -22.36
C THR A 160 -18.65 13.43 -22.98
N TYR A 161 -17.58 13.37 -22.20
CA TYR A 161 -16.21 13.38 -22.73
C TYR A 161 -15.84 11.97 -23.22
N ASP A 162 -15.18 11.87 -24.37
CA ASP A 162 -14.68 10.60 -24.89
C ASP A 162 -13.64 9.97 -23.94
N CYS A 163 -12.77 10.81 -23.37
CA CYS A 163 -11.71 10.43 -22.45
C CYS A 163 -11.17 11.65 -21.69
N VAL A 164 -10.28 11.38 -20.74
CA VAL A 164 -9.35 12.37 -20.18
C VAL A 164 -7.93 11.84 -20.30
N ARG A 165 -6.97 12.73 -20.57
CA ARG A 165 -5.58 12.34 -20.81
C ARG A 165 -4.65 13.06 -19.86
N LEU A 166 -3.76 12.33 -19.21
CA LEU A 166 -2.67 12.94 -18.46
C LEU A 166 -1.58 13.40 -19.45
N ILE A 167 -1.31 14.69 -19.51
CA ILE A 167 -0.17 15.21 -20.26
C ILE A 167 1.10 14.63 -19.61
N PRO A 168 2.03 14.05 -20.39
CA PRO A 168 3.22 13.41 -19.84
C PRO A 168 3.96 14.37 -18.90
N ARG A 169 4.06 14.01 -17.61
CA ARG A 169 4.59 14.89 -16.56
C ARG A 169 5.99 15.46 -16.87
N LYS A 170 6.81 14.69 -17.59
CA LYS A 170 8.16 15.12 -18.04
C LYS A 170 8.15 16.32 -19.00
N HIS A 171 7.04 16.55 -19.68
CA HIS A 171 6.85 17.66 -20.62
C HIS A 171 6.23 18.88 -19.94
N VAL A 172 5.78 18.76 -18.69
CA VAL A 172 5.11 19.86 -17.97
C VAL A 172 6.12 20.51 -17.02
N ILE A 173 6.26 21.82 -17.13
CA ILE A 173 7.05 22.67 -16.24
C ILE A 173 6.05 23.56 -15.49
N PRO A 174 5.53 23.08 -14.35
CA PRO A 174 4.41 23.73 -13.68
C PRO A 174 4.78 25.07 -13.04
N GLU A 175 6.04 25.27 -12.64
CA GLU A 175 6.55 26.52 -12.04
C GLU A 175 6.37 27.74 -12.97
N TYR A 176 6.40 27.51 -14.28
CA TYR A 176 6.25 28.54 -15.32
C TYR A 176 4.97 28.39 -16.15
N SER A 177 4.13 27.41 -15.79
CA SER A 177 2.92 27.04 -16.52
C SER A 177 3.16 26.72 -18.00
N ARG A 178 4.21 25.93 -18.28
CA ARG A 178 4.65 25.60 -19.65
C ARG A 178 4.57 24.11 -19.95
N VAL A 179 4.22 23.77 -21.19
CA VAL A 179 4.42 22.43 -21.76
C VAL A 179 5.49 22.48 -22.86
N ILE A 180 6.57 21.72 -22.69
CA ILE A 180 7.64 21.57 -23.70
C ILE A 180 7.33 20.43 -24.67
N MET A 181 7.66 20.59 -25.94
CA MET A 181 7.35 19.58 -26.96
C MET A 181 8.43 18.49 -27.03
N GLN A 182 9.68 18.84 -26.73
CA GLN A 182 10.81 17.91 -26.71
C GLN A 182 11.51 17.97 -25.36
N LEU A 183 11.85 16.80 -24.81
CA LEU A 183 12.59 16.69 -23.56
C LEU A 183 13.95 17.40 -23.68
N GLY A 184 14.31 18.15 -22.65
CA GLY A 184 15.55 18.94 -22.60
C GLY A 184 15.43 20.37 -23.14
N GLN A 185 14.27 20.75 -23.68
CA GLN A 185 13.96 22.15 -23.97
C GLN A 185 13.80 22.96 -22.68
N ASP A 186 14.16 24.24 -22.75
CA ASP A 186 13.91 25.23 -21.70
C ASP A 186 12.42 25.63 -21.68
N TRP A 187 11.90 26.04 -20.52
CA TRP A 187 10.51 26.48 -20.34
C TRP A 187 10.13 27.63 -21.27
N ARG A 188 11.10 28.46 -21.67
CA ARG A 188 10.92 29.57 -22.64
C ARG A 188 10.44 29.10 -24.02
N ALA A 189 10.75 27.86 -24.40
CA ALA A 189 10.30 27.26 -25.66
C ALA A 189 8.92 26.57 -25.53
N GLY A 190 8.38 26.47 -24.31
CA GLY A 190 7.14 25.77 -24.02
C GLY A 190 5.88 26.60 -24.31
N ILE A 191 4.80 25.88 -24.59
CA ILE A 191 3.47 26.44 -24.79
C ILE A 191 2.89 26.81 -23.42
N ASP A 192 2.31 28.01 -23.31
CA ASP A 192 1.61 28.47 -22.14
C ASP A 192 0.25 27.75 -22.02
N TYR A 193 0.11 26.87 -21.04
CA TYR A 193 -1.14 26.12 -20.85
C TYR A 193 -2.24 26.90 -20.12
N HIS A 194 -1.94 28.11 -19.64
CA HIS A 194 -2.96 29.07 -19.17
C HIS A 194 -3.44 30.01 -20.27
N SER A 195 -2.89 29.90 -21.49
CA SER A 195 -3.37 30.71 -22.60
C SER A 195 -4.85 30.43 -22.91
N PRO A 196 -5.65 31.45 -23.27
CA PRO A 196 -7.09 31.27 -23.53
C PRO A 196 -7.43 30.26 -24.63
N ALA A 197 -6.46 29.92 -25.48
CA ALA A 197 -6.63 28.96 -26.57
C ALA A 197 -6.69 27.50 -26.07
N VAL A 198 -6.05 27.17 -24.94
CA VAL A 198 -5.92 25.79 -24.45
C VAL A 198 -6.43 25.60 -23.02
N ALA A 199 -6.44 26.67 -22.21
CA ALA A 199 -6.89 26.61 -20.82
C ALA A 199 -8.30 26.00 -20.61
N PRO A 200 -9.30 26.20 -21.49
CA PRO A 200 -10.61 25.56 -21.36
C PRO A 200 -10.57 24.02 -21.39
N SER A 201 -9.59 23.43 -22.07
CA SER A 201 -9.44 21.99 -22.23
C SER A 201 -8.51 21.36 -21.21
N LEU A 202 -7.85 22.14 -20.34
CA LEU A 202 -6.81 21.65 -19.42
C LEU A 202 -7.18 21.92 -17.97
N ILE A 203 -7.01 20.91 -17.11
CA ILE A 203 -7.20 20.97 -15.66
C ILE A 203 -5.87 20.72 -14.97
N GLU A 204 -5.56 21.54 -13.97
CA GLU A 204 -4.31 21.50 -13.23
C GLU A 204 -4.54 21.00 -11.79
N ALA A 205 -3.95 19.86 -11.43
CA ALA A 205 -4.03 19.31 -10.07
C ALA A 205 -2.65 19.30 -9.41
N GLY A 206 -2.61 19.66 -8.13
CA GLY A 206 -1.38 19.86 -7.38
C GLY A 206 -0.85 21.30 -7.46
N LYS A 207 0.19 21.60 -6.68
CA LYS A 207 0.78 22.95 -6.66
C LYS A 207 2.01 23.02 -7.56
N PRO A 208 2.31 24.19 -8.15
CA PRO A 208 3.44 24.33 -9.07
C PRO A 208 4.78 23.84 -8.53
N TYR A 209 5.06 24.08 -7.24
CA TYR A 209 6.33 23.71 -6.60
C TYR A 209 6.27 22.39 -5.82
N ASP A 210 5.14 21.68 -5.86
CA ASP A 210 5.02 20.40 -5.15
C ASP A 210 5.72 19.29 -5.95
N LEU A 211 6.55 18.52 -5.24
CA LEU A 211 7.31 17.39 -5.78
C LEU A 211 6.66 16.04 -5.42
N GLY A 212 5.58 16.06 -4.62
CA GLY A 212 4.81 14.87 -4.26
C GLY A 212 5.45 14.00 -3.19
N LEU A 213 4.65 13.07 -2.67
CA LEU A 213 5.07 12.14 -1.62
C LEU A 213 6.11 11.11 -2.09
N LEU A 214 6.15 10.81 -3.39
CA LEU A 214 7.14 9.87 -3.95
C LEU A 214 8.57 10.35 -3.70
N LEU A 215 8.82 11.67 -3.61
CA LEU A 215 10.13 12.23 -3.25
C LEU A 215 10.70 11.59 -1.99
N LYS A 216 9.85 11.49 -0.96
CA LYS A 216 10.20 10.96 0.36
C LYS A 216 10.17 9.43 0.35
N ALA A 217 9.20 8.82 -0.33
CA ALA A 217 9.07 7.37 -0.43
C ALA A 217 10.31 6.73 -1.07
N THR A 218 10.91 7.38 -2.07
CA THR A 218 12.11 6.90 -2.77
C THR A 218 13.28 6.60 -1.82
N LEU A 219 13.43 7.36 -0.72
CA LEU A 219 14.49 7.13 0.27
C LEU A 219 14.37 5.77 0.98
N HIS A 220 13.17 5.20 0.99
CA HIS A 220 12.89 3.89 1.59
C HIS A 220 12.84 2.77 0.55
N THR A 221 12.29 3.04 -0.66
CA THR A 221 12.17 2.02 -1.72
C THR A 221 13.52 1.66 -2.35
N ILE A 222 14.41 2.63 -2.61
CA ILE A 222 15.73 2.34 -3.22
C ILE A 222 16.55 1.36 -2.35
N PRO A 223 16.79 1.63 -1.05
CA PRO A 223 17.54 0.70 -0.22
C PRO A 223 16.79 -0.62 -0.02
N LYS A 224 15.46 -0.61 0.05
CA LYS A 224 14.63 -1.81 0.17
C LYS A 224 14.81 -2.73 -1.04
N LYS A 225 14.71 -2.21 -2.26
CA LYS A 225 14.92 -2.95 -3.51
C LYS A 225 16.30 -3.59 -3.56
N ASN A 226 17.35 -2.82 -3.25
CA ASN A 226 18.72 -3.33 -3.22
C ASN A 226 18.92 -4.40 -2.14
N MET A 227 18.24 -4.27 -1.00
CA MET A 227 18.26 -5.26 0.06
C MET A 227 17.58 -6.57 -0.33
N LEU A 228 16.43 -6.50 -0.99
CA LEU A 228 15.71 -7.67 -1.51
C LEU A 228 16.54 -8.39 -2.59
N ALA A 229 17.19 -7.67 -3.49
CA ALA A 229 18.08 -8.28 -4.48
C ALA A 229 19.28 -9.01 -3.84
N PHE A 230 19.86 -8.41 -2.79
CA PHE A 230 20.89 -9.08 -1.99
C PHE A 230 20.35 -10.33 -1.29
N TRP A 231 19.14 -10.23 -0.74
CA TRP A 231 18.46 -11.32 -0.05
C TRP A 231 18.22 -12.53 -0.96
N ASP A 232 17.70 -12.29 -2.17
CA ASP A 232 17.45 -13.35 -3.16
C ASP A 232 18.77 -14.04 -3.54
N THR A 233 19.82 -13.25 -3.82
CA THR A 233 21.16 -13.78 -4.14
C THR A 233 21.74 -14.59 -2.97
N PHE A 234 21.56 -14.11 -1.73
CA PHE A 234 22.02 -14.81 -0.54
C PHE A 234 21.23 -16.13 -0.35
N GLY A 235 19.92 -16.09 -0.52
CA GLY A 235 19.05 -17.27 -0.47
C GLY A 235 19.41 -18.32 -1.53
N GLU A 236 19.77 -17.92 -2.75
CA GLU A 236 20.26 -18.83 -3.78
C GLU A 236 21.56 -19.53 -3.38
N ILE A 237 22.49 -18.81 -2.75
CA ILE A 237 23.80 -19.35 -2.35
C ILE A 237 23.66 -20.29 -1.13
N PHE A 238 22.85 -19.91 -0.13
CA PHE A 238 22.82 -20.56 1.19
C PHE A 238 21.53 -21.31 1.52
N GLY A 239 20.47 -21.18 0.73
CA GLY A 239 19.15 -21.76 1.01
C GLY A 239 18.99 -23.23 0.64
N MET A 240 19.95 -23.83 -0.06
CA MET A 240 19.89 -25.26 -0.45
C MET A 240 20.76 -26.11 0.48
N PRO A 241 20.19 -27.08 1.21
CA PRO A 241 20.96 -27.94 2.09
C PRO A 241 21.86 -28.86 1.27
N MET A 242 23.13 -28.91 1.64
CA MET A 242 24.11 -29.78 1.01
C MET A 242 23.78 -31.25 1.32
N ARG A 243 23.65 -32.09 0.28
CA ARG A 243 23.39 -33.52 0.44
C ARG A 243 24.70 -34.30 0.42
N ILE A 244 25.02 -34.93 1.55
CA ILE A 244 26.27 -35.68 1.72
C ILE A 244 25.94 -37.17 1.75
N ALA A 245 26.51 -37.93 0.81
CA ALA A 245 26.47 -39.40 0.83
C ALA A 245 27.79 -39.93 1.40
N LYS A 246 27.72 -40.71 2.49
CA LYS A 246 28.90 -41.42 3.01
C LYS A 246 29.02 -42.81 2.39
N THR A 247 30.21 -43.18 1.93
CA THR A 247 30.50 -44.50 1.34
C THR A 247 31.80 -45.09 1.89
N SER A 248 31.84 -46.41 2.07
CA SER A 248 33.06 -47.15 2.39
C SER A 248 33.89 -47.47 1.14
N SER A 249 33.30 -47.31 -0.06
CA SER A 249 33.95 -47.64 -1.32
C SER A 249 35.05 -46.63 -1.67
N ARG A 250 36.21 -47.15 -2.06
CA ARG A 250 37.33 -46.35 -2.60
C ARG A 250 37.38 -46.37 -4.14
N ASP A 251 36.47 -47.09 -4.78
CA ASP A 251 36.41 -47.16 -6.24
C ASP A 251 35.78 -45.88 -6.82
N LYS A 252 36.55 -45.22 -7.70
CA LYS A 252 36.15 -43.97 -8.33
C LYS A 252 34.86 -44.11 -9.14
N LYS A 253 34.62 -45.27 -9.77
CA LYS A 253 33.39 -45.49 -10.55
C LYS A 253 32.13 -45.49 -9.69
N GLU A 254 32.20 -46.06 -8.49
CA GLU A 254 31.08 -46.08 -7.54
C GLU A 254 30.85 -44.71 -6.90
N ILE A 255 31.92 -43.96 -6.61
CA ILE A 255 31.84 -42.57 -6.14
C ILE A 255 31.17 -41.68 -7.21
N ASP A 256 31.62 -41.78 -8.47
CA ASP A 256 31.06 -41.01 -9.60
C ASP A 256 29.60 -41.40 -9.90
N ARG A 257 29.21 -42.65 -9.61
CA ARG A 257 27.83 -43.12 -9.74
C ARG A 257 26.94 -42.57 -8.62
N LEU A 258 27.38 -42.64 -7.36
CA LEU A 258 26.69 -42.05 -6.21
C LEU A 258 26.52 -40.54 -6.38
N HIS A 259 27.56 -39.85 -6.86
CA HIS A 259 27.51 -38.42 -7.14
C HIS A 259 26.49 -38.07 -8.22
N ARG A 260 26.44 -38.83 -9.33
CA ARG A 260 25.42 -38.69 -10.37
C ARG A 260 24.01 -38.96 -9.84
N MET A 261 23.83 -39.98 -9.01
CA MET A 261 22.54 -40.26 -8.37
C MET A 261 22.07 -39.10 -7.48
N LEU A 262 22.97 -38.41 -6.78
CA LEU A 262 22.62 -37.24 -5.98
C LEU A 262 22.20 -36.05 -6.86
N ILE A 263 22.90 -35.81 -7.97
CA ILE A 263 22.56 -34.77 -8.94
C ILE A 263 21.21 -35.06 -9.60
N ASP A 264 21.01 -36.30 -10.07
CA ASP A 264 19.77 -36.73 -10.73
C ASP A 264 18.57 -36.72 -9.76
N ALA A 265 18.81 -36.83 -8.45
CA ALA A 265 17.82 -36.65 -7.39
C ALA A 265 17.51 -35.17 -7.06
N GLY A 266 17.93 -34.24 -7.92
CA GLY A 266 17.60 -32.82 -7.84
C GLY A 266 18.39 -32.03 -6.79
N ALA A 267 19.55 -32.54 -6.35
CA ALA A 267 20.40 -31.81 -5.42
C ALA A 267 21.42 -30.95 -6.17
N SER A 268 21.35 -29.63 -5.97
CA SER A 268 22.28 -28.65 -6.54
C SER A 268 23.62 -28.58 -5.81
N GLN A 269 23.64 -29.01 -4.54
CA GLN A 269 24.82 -29.04 -3.68
C GLN A 269 25.00 -30.46 -3.13
N THR A 270 26.00 -31.19 -3.64
CA THR A 270 26.24 -32.60 -3.30
C THR A 270 27.70 -32.89 -2.99
N ALA A 271 27.94 -33.84 -2.10
CA ALA A 271 29.27 -34.37 -1.82
C ALA A 271 29.18 -35.88 -1.53
N VAL A 272 30.16 -36.66 -2.00
CA VAL A 272 30.29 -38.09 -1.66
C VAL A 272 31.58 -38.27 -0.88
N MET A 273 31.50 -38.83 0.34
CA MET A 273 32.60 -38.82 1.29
C MET A 273 32.89 -40.19 1.89
N PRO A 274 34.15 -40.52 2.23
CA PRO A 274 34.48 -41.70 3.01
C PRO A 274 33.79 -41.73 4.39
N LEU A 275 33.51 -42.93 4.92
CA LEU A 275 32.89 -43.10 6.26
C LEU A 275 33.64 -42.36 7.38
N ASP A 276 34.97 -42.33 7.30
CA ASP A 276 35.86 -41.73 8.32
C ASP A 276 35.99 -40.20 8.19
N THR A 277 35.15 -39.57 7.36
CA THR A 277 35.16 -38.12 7.17
C THR A 277 34.28 -37.44 8.20
N GLU A 278 34.90 -36.63 9.05
CA GLU A 278 34.22 -35.69 9.93
C GLU A 278 33.83 -34.44 9.17
N LEU A 279 32.60 -33.97 9.39
CA LEU A 279 32.07 -32.80 8.73
C LEU A 279 31.73 -31.76 9.79
N GLU A 280 32.56 -30.74 9.88
CA GLU A 280 32.28 -29.59 10.72
C GLU A 280 31.54 -28.57 9.86
N PHE A 281 30.23 -28.47 10.04
CA PHE A 281 29.48 -27.33 9.54
C PHE A 281 29.93 -26.13 10.36
N VAL A 282 30.86 -25.33 9.81
CA VAL A 282 31.02 -23.96 10.27
C VAL A 282 29.80 -23.21 9.75
N GLU A 283 28.66 -23.42 10.40
CA GLU A 283 27.60 -22.44 10.39
C GLU A 283 28.26 -21.14 10.82
N SER A 284 28.40 -20.21 9.86
CA SER A 284 28.66 -18.83 10.19
C SER A 284 27.69 -18.50 11.31
N THR A 285 28.22 -18.20 12.51
CA THR A 285 27.51 -17.88 13.74
C THR A 285 26.80 -16.53 13.63
N LYS A 286 26.10 -16.33 12.51
CA LYS A 286 25.30 -15.19 12.10
C LYS A 286 23.98 -15.73 11.55
N ALA A 287 23.32 -16.59 12.32
CA ALA A 287 21.88 -16.85 12.15
C ALA A 287 21.07 -15.53 12.08
N ASP A 288 21.64 -14.43 12.57
CA ASP A 288 21.07 -13.09 12.59
C ASP A 288 21.20 -12.28 11.29
N ALA A 289 22.05 -12.67 10.31
CA ALA A 289 22.15 -11.91 9.06
C ALA A 289 20.82 -11.89 8.28
N TYR A 290 20.07 -12.99 8.35
CA TYR A 290 18.70 -13.07 7.83
C TYR A 290 17.78 -12.05 8.53
N HIS A 291 17.79 -12.04 9.87
CA HIS A 291 16.96 -11.13 10.64
C HIS A 291 17.29 -9.65 10.37
N VAL A 292 18.58 -9.28 10.26
CA VAL A 292 18.99 -7.88 10.03
C VAL A 292 18.44 -7.31 8.72
N TYR A 293 18.50 -8.07 7.61
CA TYR A 293 18.01 -7.57 6.32
C TYR A 293 16.49 -7.57 6.24
N ASN A 294 15.84 -8.62 6.75
CA ASN A 294 14.38 -8.65 6.83
C ASN A 294 13.86 -7.51 7.72
N GLU A 295 14.51 -7.24 8.85
CA GLU A 295 14.15 -6.12 9.73
C GLU A 295 14.37 -4.77 9.04
N ARG A 296 15.43 -4.62 8.21
CA ARG A 296 15.63 -3.40 7.42
C ARG A 296 14.52 -3.19 6.38
N VAL A 297 14.02 -4.26 5.76
CA VAL A 297 12.88 -4.22 4.83
C VAL A 297 11.58 -3.90 5.58
N SER A 298 11.33 -4.57 6.71
CA SER A 298 10.18 -4.32 7.57
C SER A 298 10.13 -2.86 8.04
N ARG A 299 11.25 -2.32 8.53
CA ARG A 299 11.36 -0.89 8.89
C ARG A 299 11.09 0.03 7.69
N ALA A 300 11.52 -0.35 6.49
CA ALA A 300 11.24 0.44 5.28
C ALA A 300 9.73 0.46 4.97
N ASN A 301 9.07 -0.70 5.05
CA ASN A 301 7.62 -0.81 4.86
C ASN A 301 6.87 0.03 5.90
N SER A 302 7.23 -0.06 7.18
CA SER A 302 6.56 0.72 8.23
C SER A 302 6.73 2.23 8.04
N GLU A 303 7.88 2.72 7.57
CA GLU A 303 8.07 4.13 7.23
C GLU A 303 7.25 4.54 5.99
N ILE A 304 7.13 3.68 4.98
CA ILE A 304 6.27 3.91 3.82
C ILE A 304 4.79 3.97 4.23
N SER A 305 4.33 3.06 5.09
CA SER A 305 2.97 3.05 5.63
C SER A 305 2.68 4.35 6.39
N LYS A 306 3.57 4.77 7.29
CA LYS A 306 3.43 6.07 7.99
C LYS A 306 3.39 7.25 7.03
N LEU A 307 4.19 7.23 5.95
CA LEU A 307 4.23 8.30 4.97
C LEU A 307 2.93 8.42 4.17
N ILE A 308 2.34 7.30 3.75
CA ILE A 308 1.19 7.30 2.82
C ILE A 308 -0.14 7.26 3.56
N ILE A 309 -0.29 6.35 4.53
CA ILE A 309 -1.56 6.09 5.24
C ILE A 309 -1.55 6.59 6.70
N GLY A 310 -0.42 7.12 7.18
CA GLY A 310 -0.30 7.70 8.53
C GLY A 310 -0.17 6.68 9.66
N GLN A 311 -0.21 5.39 9.36
CA GLN A 311 -0.15 4.29 10.33
C GLN A 311 0.38 2.99 9.69
N THR A 312 0.56 1.93 10.46
CA THR A 312 1.08 0.63 9.98
C THR A 312 0.07 -0.52 10.06
N MET A 313 -0.85 -0.49 11.02
CA MET A 313 -1.65 -1.63 11.44
C MET A 313 -2.68 -2.13 10.41
N THR A 314 -3.30 -1.27 9.59
CA THR A 314 -4.31 -1.76 8.62
C THR A 314 -3.70 -2.52 7.43
N ILE A 315 -2.38 -2.51 7.28
CA ILE A 315 -1.66 -3.20 6.21
C ILE A 315 -0.75 -4.30 6.76
N GLU A 316 -0.08 -4.05 7.90
CA GLU A 316 1.02 -4.91 8.37
C GLU A 316 0.62 -5.92 9.47
N ASP A 317 -0.37 -5.64 10.33
CA ASP A 317 -0.58 -6.40 11.57
C ASP A 317 -2.03 -6.87 11.83
N GLY A 318 -2.16 -8.07 12.41
CA GLY A 318 -3.42 -8.60 12.95
C GLY A 318 -3.62 -8.21 14.41
N SER A 319 -4.24 -7.06 14.67
CA SER A 319 -4.42 -6.51 16.02
C SER A 319 -5.82 -6.65 16.60
N SER A 320 -5.97 -6.30 17.88
CA SER A 320 -7.27 -6.21 18.56
C SER A 320 -8.16 -5.14 17.93
N LEU A 321 -9.48 -5.37 17.96
CA LEU A 321 -10.49 -4.54 17.28
C LEU A 321 -10.42 -3.06 17.66
N SER A 322 -10.18 -2.73 18.93
CA SER A 322 -10.16 -1.35 19.43
C SER A 322 -8.95 -0.54 18.95
N GLN A 323 -7.80 -1.19 18.73
CA GLN A 323 -6.64 -0.55 18.13
C GLN A 323 -6.88 -0.27 16.64
N SER A 324 -7.42 -1.26 15.92
CA SER A 324 -7.75 -1.11 14.49
C SER A 324 -8.71 0.06 14.23
N GLN A 325 -9.69 0.29 15.11
CA GLN A 325 -10.61 1.42 15.02
C GLN A 325 -9.91 2.78 15.10
N THR A 326 -8.96 2.95 16.03
CA THR A 326 -8.21 4.21 16.17
C THR A 326 -7.33 4.47 14.93
N HIS A 327 -6.70 3.42 14.40
CA HIS A 327 -5.88 3.52 13.20
C HIS A 327 -6.70 3.81 11.94
N LEU A 328 -7.93 3.26 11.86
CA LEU A 328 -8.86 3.58 10.79
C LEU A 328 -9.25 5.06 10.81
N GLN A 329 -9.47 5.66 11.98
CA GLN A 329 -9.77 7.10 12.09
C GLN A 329 -8.63 7.97 11.55
N VAL A 330 -7.37 7.60 11.83
CA VAL A 330 -6.20 8.33 11.30
C VAL A 330 -6.16 8.26 9.76
N LEU A 331 -6.44 7.09 9.19
CA LEU A 331 -6.55 6.93 7.75
C LEU A 331 -7.73 7.74 7.17
N GLN A 332 -8.88 7.72 7.83
CA GLN A 332 -10.06 8.49 7.42
C GLN A 332 -9.77 9.99 7.35
N ASN A 333 -9.05 10.56 8.31
CA ASN A 333 -8.66 11.97 8.25
C ASN A 333 -7.83 12.32 7.00
N LEU A 334 -6.97 11.40 6.55
CA LEU A 334 -6.20 11.57 5.31
C LEU A 334 -7.07 11.44 4.06
N VAL A 335 -7.99 10.47 4.06
CA VAL A 335 -8.97 10.25 2.99
C VAL A 335 -9.90 11.46 2.85
N GLU A 336 -10.38 12.03 3.95
CA GLU A 336 -11.20 13.24 3.96
C GLU A 336 -10.45 14.42 3.34
N GLY A 337 -9.18 14.61 3.70
CA GLY A 337 -8.34 15.65 3.10
C GLY A 337 -8.13 15.46 1.58
N ASP A 338 -8.01 14.23 1.10
CA ASP A 338 -7.91 13.95 -0.34
C ASP A 338 -9.25 14.12 -1.06
N ALA A 339 -10.35 13.73 -0.41
CA ALA A 339 -11.70 13.92 -0.90
C ALA A 339 -12.06 15.41 -1.01
N ASP A 340 -11.64 16.23 -0.04
CA ASP A 340 -11.77 17.68 -0.09
C ASP A 340 -10.97 18.27 -1.25
N MET A 341 -9.72 17.84 -1.45
CA MET A 341 -8.89 18.28 -2.58
C MET A 341 -9.54 17.92 -3.92
N LEU A 342 -10.07 16.71 -4.06
CA LEU A 342 -10.77 16.27 -5.26
C LEU A 342 -12.05 17.09 -5.50
N ARG A 343 -12.86 17.31 -4.47
CA ARG A 343 -14.04 18.19 -4.52
C ARG A 343 -13.66 19.58 -5.01
N ASP A 344 -12.59 20.16 -4.47
CA ASP A 344 -12.15 21.50 -4.81
C ASP A 344 -11.68 21.60 -6.26
N VAL A 345 -10.96 20.59 -6.78
CA VAL A 345 -10.57 20.55 -8.19
C VAL A 345 -11.80 20.39 -9.09
N ILE A 346 -12.76 19.55 -8.72
CA ILE A 346 -14.00 19.37 -9.49
C ILE A 346 -14.77 20.70 -9.55
N ASN A 347 -15.04 21.32 -8.40
CA ASN A 347 -15.84 22.53 -8.32
C ASN A 347 -15.16 23.75 -8.93
N ASN A 348 -13.85 23.93 -8.69
CA ASN A 348 -13.14 25.14 -9.12
C ASN A 348 -12.64 25.05 -10.56
N GLN A 349 -12.46 23.83 -11.10
CA GLN A 349 -11.85 23.66 -12.42
C GLN A 349 -12.68 22.83 -13.40
N LEU A 350 -13.18 21.66 -13.00
CA LEU A 350 -13.92 20.77 -13.90
C LEU A 350 -15.30 21.35 -14.26
N LEU A 351 -16.14 21.65 -13.27
CA LEU A 351 -17.50 22.15 -13.50
C LEU A 351 -17.53 23.43 -14.35
N PRO A 352 -16.71 24.47 -14.09
CA PRO A 352 -16.69 25.66 -14.93
C PRO A 352 -16.34 25.38 -16.39
N ARG A 353 -15.42 24.42 -16.64
CA ARG A 353 -15.06 24.00 -18.00
C ARG A 353 -16.17 23.21 -18.67
N MET A 354 -16.84 22.31 -17.94
CA MET A 354 -18.03 21.62 -18.42
C MET A 354 -19.14 22.62 -18.81
N VAL A 355 -19.39 23.66 -18.00
CA VAL A 355 -20.35 24.71 -18.34
C VAL A 355 -19.92 25.47 -19.60
N ALA A 356 -18.64 25.82 -19.74
CA ALA A 356 -18.11 26.44 -20.96
C ALA A 356 -18.32 25.54 -22.20
N HIS A 357 -18.17 24.23 -22.01
CA HIS A 357 -18.44 23.16 -22.97
C HIS A 357 -19.93 22.82 -23.17
N LYS A 358 -20.83 23.63 -22.60
CA LYS A 358 -22.30 23.54 -22.76
C LYS A 358 -22.99 22.43 -21.97
N PHE A 359 -22.34 21.84 -20.96
CA PHE A 359 -23.02 20.93 -20.03
C PHE A 359 -24.03 21.71 -19.17
N PRO A 360 -25.21 21.14 -18.86
CA PRO A 360 -26.25 21.80 -18.09
C PRO A 360 -25.96 21.77 -16.57
N LEU A 361 -24.79 22.28 -16.17
CA LEU A 361 -24.27 22.26 -14.80
C LEU A 361 -24.11 23.67 -14.21
N ALA A 362 -24.74 24.67 -14.83
CA ALA A 362 -24.65 26.05 -14.37
C ALA A 362 -25.40 26.24 -13.05
N GLY A 363 -24.75 26.81 -12.04
CA GLY A 363 -25.32 26.94 -10.69
C GLY A 363 -25.34 25.62 -9.90
N CYS A 364 -24.59 24.61 -10.36
CA CYS A 364 -24.45 23.34 -9.68
C CYS A 364 -23.08 23.20 -9.03
N ARG A 365 -23.02 22.39 -7.97
CA ARG A 365 -21.84 22.09 -7.17
C ARG A 365 -21.75 20.59 -6.93
N PHE A 366 -20.53 20.05 -7.01
CA PHE A 366 -20.21 18.70 -6.55
C PHE A 366 -20.06 18.70 -5.02
N ASP A 367 -20.67 17.72 -4.37
CA ASP A 367 -20.50 17.49 -2.94
C ASP A 367 -20.47 16.00 -2.60
N TRP A 368 -19.84 15.67 -1.48
CA TRP A 368 -19.84 14.30 -0.98
C TRP A 368 -21.19 13.98 -0.34
N ASN A 369 -21.62 12.73 -0.46
CA ASN A 369 -22.78 12.27 0.27
C ASN A 369 -22.34 11.85 1.67
N ASP A 370 -22.39 12.79 2.62
CA ASP A 370 -22.07 12.54 4.03
C ASP A 370 -23.23 11.87 4.79
N ALA A 371 -24.15 11.20 4.08
CA ALA A 371 -25.13 10.36 4.72
C ALA A 371 -24.38 9.30 5.56
N ILE A 372 -24.55 9.37 6.88
CA ILE A 372 -23.95 8.42 7.80
C ILE A 372 -24.66 7.08 7.56
N ASP A 373 -23.96 6.15 6.91
CA ASP A 373 -24.36 4.75 6.88
C ASP A 373 -24.17 4.18 8.29
N TYR A 374 -25.24 4.20 9.08
CA TYR A 374 -25.27 3.53 10.38
C TYR A 374 -25.12 2.03 10.16
N THR A 375 -24.32 1.36 10.99
CA THR A 375 -24.34 -0.11 10.99
C THR A 375 -25.75 -0.58 11.33
N PRO A 376 -26.19 -1.78 10.89
CA PRO A 376 -27.52 -2.30 11.21
C PRO A 376 -27.83 -2.23 12.71
N GLU A 377 -26.84 -2.44 13.57
CA GLU A 377 -26.96 -2.38 15.02
C GLU A 377 -27.16 -0.94 15.53
N GLN A 378 -26.39 0.01 15.00
CA GLN A 378 -26.55 1.43 15.34
C GLN A 378 -27.89 1.96 14.85
N GLN A 379 -28.31 1.55 13.65
CA GLN A 379 -29.59 1.91 13.07
C GLN A 379 -30.73 1.39 13.95
N VAL A 380 -30.71 0.11 14.35
CA VAL A 380 -31.69 -0.43 15.30
C VAL A 380 -31.67 0.34 16.62
N ALA A 381 -30.50 0.64 17.19
CA ALA A 381 -30.41 1.37 18.46
C ALA A 381 -31.01 2.79 18.39
N TYR A 382 -30.70 3.54 17.32
CA TYR A 382 -31.28 4.87 17.09
C TYR A 382 -32.79 4.78 16.86
N GLU A 383 -33.25 3.88 15.99
CA GLU A 383 -34.67 3.75 15.68
C GLU A 383 -35.48 3.27 16.89
N SER A 384 -34.94 2.33 17.69
CA SER A 384 -35.56 1.93 18.95
C SER A 384 -35.61 3.09 19.95
N MET A 385 -34.54 3.88 20.10
CA MET A 385 -34.56 5.05 20.98
C MET A 385 -35.62 6.07 20.56
N ILE A 386 -35.72 6.37 19.26
CA ILE A 386 -36.67 7.33 18.72
C ILE A 386 -38.10 6.80 18.92
N ALA A 387 -38.35 5.55 18.54
CA ALA A 387 -39.67 4.93 18.70
C ALA A 387 -40.09 4.84 20.18
N ASP A 388 -39.20 4.44 21.09
CA ASP A 388 -39.55 4.23 22.51
C ASP A 388 -39.75 5.54 23.29
N ARG A 389 -39.11 6.63 22.87
CA ARG A 389 -39.12 7.91 23.61
C ARG A 389 -40.01 8.99 23.00
N TYR A 390 -40.38 8.85 21.73
CA TYR A 390 -41.17 9.84 21.00
C TYR A 390 -42.32 9.19 20.22
N ASP A 391 -43.41 9.93 20.06
CA ASP A 391 -44.44 9.61 19.09
C ASP A 391 -44.00 10.14 17.72
N VAL A 392 -43.66 9.21 16.84
CA VAL A 392 -43.13 9.50 15.51
C VAL A 392 -44.25 9.36 14.49
N ASP A 393 -44.39 10.34 13.61
CA ASP A 393 -45.29 10.23 12.46
C ASP A 393 -44.85 9.06 11.54
N PRO A 394 -45.74 8.13 11.15
CA PRO A 394 -45.42 7.08 10.19
C PRO A 394 -44.75 7.56 8.89
N ALA A 395 -44.99 8.80 8.48
CA ALA A 395 -44.35 9.43 7.33
C ALA A 395 -42.81 9.44 7.44
N TYR A 396 -42.24 9.62 8.64
CA TYR A 396 -40.79 9.62 8.85
C TYR A 396 -40.15 8.29 8.42
N PHE A 397 -40.73 7.15 8.83
CA PHE A 397 -40.22 5.84 8.45
C PHE A 397 -40.52 5.54 6.97
N ALA A 398 -41.66 6.01 6.47
CA ALA A 398 -42.04 5.81 5.07
C ALA A 398 -41.09 6.52 4.10
N GLU A 399 -40.68 7.76 4.42
CA GLU A 399 -39.70 8.52 3.66
C GLU A 399 -38.30 7.92 3.79
N LYS A 400 -37.87 7.60 5.01
CA LYS A 400 -36.52 7.08 5.26
C LYS A 400 -36.25 5.72 4.60
N TYR A 401 -37.24 4.83 4.58
CA TYR A 401 -37.10 3.47 4.04
C TYR A 401 -37.79 3.28 2.68
N ALA A 402 -38.38 4.33 2.11
CA ALA A 402 -39.15 4.29 0.87
C ALA A 402 -40.18 3.14 0.84
N MET A 403 -40.81 2.86 1.97
CA MET A 403 -41.75 1.74 2.15
C MET A 403 -43.03 2.24 2.86
N PRO A 404 -44.23 1.82 2.44
CA PRO A 404 -45.46 2.21 3.12
C PRO A 404 -45.48 1.68 4.56
N VAL A 405 -45.67 2.58 5.54
CA VAL A 405 -45.75 2.26 6.97
C VAL A 405 -47.19 2.43 7.44
N GLY A 406 -47.75 1.39 8.06
CA GLY A 406 -49.09 1.41 8.65
C GLY A 406 -49.11 2.00 10.06
N GLU A 407 -50.26 1.96 10.73
CA GLU A 407 -50.40 2.43 12.12
C GLU A 407 -49.45 1.69 13.08
N ARG A 408 -48.89 2.43 14.04
CA ARG A 408 -47.99 1.90 15.07
C ARG A 408 -48.69 0.80 15.85
N ARG A 409 -48.16 -0.43 15.75
CA ARG A 409 -48.62 -1.56 16.59
C ARG A 409 -48.08 -1.37 17.99
N ASN A 410 -48.94 -1.01 18.95
CA ASN A 410 -48.55 -1.02 20.36
C ASN A 410 -48.23 -2.46 20.78
N PRO A 411 -47.03 -2.75 21.29
CA PRO A 411 -46.76 -4.04 21.89
C PRO A 411 -47.56 -4.12 23.19
N THR A 412 -48.74 -4.74 23.13
CA THR A 412 -49.44 -5.15 24.34
C THR A 412 -48.50 -6.11 25.06
N LEU A 413 -47.96 -5.70 26.22
CA LEU A 413 -47.29 -6.58 27.16
C LEU A 413 -48.33 -7.62 27.62
N THR A 414 -48.45 -8.72 26.88
CA THR A 414 -49.15 -9.91 27.36
C THR A 414 -48.28 -10.53 28.44
N LEU A 415 -48.51 -10.12 29.69
CA LEU A 415 -48.16 -10.94 30.84
C LEU A 415 -48.80 -12.31 30.63
N PRO A 416 -48.04 -13.43 30.69
CA PRO A 416 -48.61 -14.74 30.50
C PRO A 416 -49.58 -15.02 31.64
N GLN A 417 -50.88 -14.99 31.35
CA GLN A 417 -51.90 -15.51 32.25
C GLN A 417 -51.79 -17.03 32.23
N GLY A 418 -51.21 -17.59 33.30
CA GLY A 418 -51.33 -19.01 33.60
C GLY A 418 -52.79 -19.37 33.83
N GLU A 419 -53.23 -20.45 33.18
CA GLU A 419 -54.52 -21.10 33.43
C GLU A 419 -54.61 -21.48 34.91
N GLY A 420 -55.73 -21.15 35.54
CA GLY A 420 -55.95 -21.36 36.96
C GLY A 420 -56.30 -22.81 37.29
N GLU A 421 -55.74 -23.30 38.39
CA GLU A 421 -56.41 -24.25 39.27
C GLU A 421 -56.29 -23.75 40.72
N GLU A 422 -57.44 -23.61 41.38
CA GLU A 422 -57.57 -23.19 42.77
C GLU A 422 -56.87 -24.18 43.72
N THR A 423 -56.13 -23.67 44.71
CA THR A 423 -56.25 -24.11 46.11
C THR A 423 -55.58 -23.07 47.01
N GLY A 424 -56.27 -22.69 48.09
CA GLY A 424 -55.99 -21.51 48.90
C GLY A 424 -54.69 -21.53 49.71
N GLY A 425 -54.22 -20.33 50.05
CA GLY A 425 -53.16 -20.14 51.05
C GLY A 425 -52.48 -18.78 50.96
N LYS A 426 -52.79 -17.89 51.91
CA LYS A 426 -52.12 -16.58 52.11
C LYS A 426 -50.59 -16.72 52.14
N LYS A 427 -49.86 -15.85 51.42
CA LYS A 427 -48.67 -15.14 51.93
C LYS A 427 -48.27 -13.97 51.04
N LYS A 428 -48.17 -12.78 51.65
CA LYS A 428 -47.58 -11.56 51.09
C LYS A 428 -46.09 -11.76 50.82
N MET A 429 -45.56 -11.19 49.74
CA MET A 429 -44.27 -10.49 49.78
C MET A 429 -44.19 -9.39 48.71
N SER A 430 -43.57 -8.29 49.13
CA SER A 430 -43.43 -6.98 48.50
C SER A 430 -42.38 -6.94 47.40
N TRP A 431 -42.65 -6.16 46.35
CA TRP A 431 -41.66 -5.71 45.37
C TRP A 431 -40.88 -4.50 45.89
N ASN A 432 -39.54 -4.57 45.88
CA ASN A 432 -38.64 -3.44 46.06
C ASN A 432 -37.87 -3.25 44.75
N SER A 433 -38.03 -2.10 44.10
CA SER A 433 -37.31 -1.72 42.88
C SER A 433 -35.90 -1.21 43.21
N PRO A 434 -34.84 -1.60 42.49
CA PRO A 434 -33.54 -0.95 42.63
C PRO A 434 -33.43 0.30 41.72
N SER A 435 -33.00 1.41 42.32
CA SER A 435 -32.68 2.69 41.70
C SER A 435 -31.35 2.64 40.91
N PRO A 436 -31.16 3.45 39.84
CA PRO A 436 -30.04 3.33 38.91
C PRO A 436 -28.89 4.31 39.21
N TRP A 437 -28.25 4.25 40.38
CA TRP A 437 -26.94 4.91 40.60
C TRP A 437 -26.12 4.11 41.62
N GLY A 438 -25.16 3.31 41.13
CA GLY A 438 -24.25 2.51 41.93
C GLY A 438 -22.80 2.78 41.53
N ARG A 439 -22.00 3.22 42.50
CA ARG A 439 -20.62 3.69 42.39
C ARG A 439 -19.64 2.62 41.88
N ALA A 440 -18.54 3.11 41.31
CA ALA A 440 -17.29 2.40 41.09
C ALA A 440 -16.89 1.59 42.34
N GLY A 441 -16.64 0.30 42.12
CA GLY A 441 -16.10 -0.64 43.09
C GLY A 441 -14.84 -1.28 42.52
N GLU A 442 -13.79 -1.24 43.33
CA GLU A 442 -12.43 -1.73 43.12
C GLU A 442 -12.37 -3.15 42.53
N GLY A 443 -11.65 -3.29 41.42
CA GLY A 443 -11.28 -4.57 40.84
C GLY A 443 -10.00 -5.11 41.49
N SER A 444 -10.16 -6.12 42.32
CA SER A 444 -9.10 -7.01 42.80
C SER A 444 -8.39 -7.73 41.64
N SER A 445 -7.06 -7.70 41.67
CA SER A 445 -6.13 -8.50 40.87
C SER A 445 -6.43 -10.00 40.93
N PHE A 446 -6.43 -10.67 39.77
CA PHE A 446 -6.49 -12.13 39.68
C PHE A 446 -5.48 -12.68 38.66
N PHE A 447 -4.27 -12.95 39.21
CA PHE A 447 -3.28 -14.00 38.91
C PHE A 447 -2.33 -13.91 37.69
N ASP A 448 -1.04 -14.04 38.05
CA ASP A 448 -0.01 -15.02 37.62
C ASP A 448 0.21 -15.32 36.13
#